data_AF-A0AA36F243-F1
#
_entry.id   AF-A0AA36F243-F1
#
_cell.length_a   1.000
_cell.length_b   1.000
_cell.length_c   1.000
_cell.angle_alpha   90.00
_cell.angle_beta   90.00
_cell.angle_gamma   90.00
#
_symmetry.space_group_name_H-M   'P 1'
#
loop_
_entity.id
_entity.type
_entity.pdbx_description
1 polymer ?
#
loop_
_entity_poly.entity_id
_entity_poly.type
_entity_poly.pdbx_seq_one_letter_code
_entity_poly.pdbx_strand_id
1 'polypeptide(L)'
;MMLEELKHLLNFLCFIFILFHCCNAERIIDMESYDCVHTEPFQVSDNDLMRVRAQPRHDRGDRFRCKITLQAPQGRFLYVYIADIDIKECGVTLKFYDYYYNSQNMIKESTCKTAPGAYFQTRSNTLIVELNKLTSSNTVYRFSILTATNHGPKIHKLSGSPSLKTYSISRIFILILVCVSLH
;
A
#
# COMPACT_ATOMS: atom_id res chain seq x y z
N MET A 1 20.87 42.99 -9.80
CA MET A 1 21.45 41.71 -10.24
C MET A 1 21.32 40.61 -9.19
N MET A 2 21.74 40.77 -7.92
CA MET A 2 21.62 39.68 -6.91
C MET A 2 20.19 39.36 -6.42
N LEU A 3 19.22 40.28 -6.54
CA LEU A 3 17.87 40.09 -5.98
C LEU A 3 16.95 39.25 -6.89
N GLU A 4 17.11 39.35 -8.21
CA GLU A 4 16.33 38.57 -9.18
C GLU A 4 16.76 37.10 -9.18
N GLU A 5 18.06 36.83 -9.12
CA GLU A 5 18.58 35.46 -9.04
C GLU A 5 18.15 34.76 -7.75
N LEU A 6 18.12 35.48 -6.62
CA LEU A 6 17.64 34.94 -5.35
C LEU A 6 16.14 34.62 -5.40
N LYS A 7 15.33 35.44 -6.09
CA LYS A 7 13.90 35.17 -6.32
C LYS A 7 13.69 33.93 -7.18
N HIS A 8 14.47 33.76 -8.24
CA HIS A 8 14.41 32.57 -9.08
C HIS A 8 14.81 31.30 -8.32
N LEU A 9 15.85 31.38 -7.49
CA LEU A 9 16.28 30.26 -6.64
C LEU A 9 15.20 29.88 -5.60
N LEU A 10 14.57 30.88 -4.97
CA LEU A 10 13.51 30.66 -3.98
C LEU A 10 12.26 30.06 -4.62
N ASN A 11 11.85 30.55 -5.80
CA ASN A 11 10.73 30.01 -6.55
C ASN A 11 11.00 28.57 -7.02
N PHE A 12 12.23 28.28 -7.45
CA PHE A 12 12.63 26.93 -7.84
C PHE A 12 12.61 25.95 -6.65
N LEU A 13 13.09 26.37 -5.48
CA LEU A 13 13.00 25.59 -4.25
C LEU A 13 11.55 25.36 -3.83
N CYS A 14 10.70 26.39 -3.83
CA CYS A 14 9.27 26.24 -3.56
C CYS A 14 8.60 25.27 -4.54
N PHE A 15 8.95 25.34 -5.83
CA PHE A 15 8.41 24.43 -6.85
C PHE A 15 8.84 22.97 -6.62
N ILE A 16 10.10 22.72 -6.24
CA ILE A 16 10.57 21.38 -5.85
C ILE A 16 9.79 20.88 -4.61
N PHE A 17 9.61 21.73 -3.60
CA PHE A 17 8.86 21.36 -2.40
C PHE A 17 7.40 20.98 -2.71
N ILE A 18 6.73 21.72 -3.60
CA ILE A 18 5.37 21.42 -4.07
C ILE A 18 5.33 20.10 -4.84
N LEU A 19 6.29 19.86 -5.74
CA LEU A 19 6.35 18.62 -6.52
C LEU A 19 6.56 17.38 -5.65
N PHE A 20 7.37 17.46 -4.60
CA PHE A 20 7.55 16.36 -3.65
C PHE A 20 6.30 16.07 -2.81
N HIS A 21 5.46 17.07 -2.55
CA HIS A 21 4.24 16.90 -1.75
C HIS A 21 3.03 16.35 -2.54
N CYS A 22 3.04 16.43 -3.88
CA CYS A 22 1.91 15.99 -4.70
C CYS A 22 1.98 14.52 -5.17
N CYS A 23 3.08 13.82 -4.93
CA CYS A 23 3.21 12.44 -5.36
C CYS A 23 2.74 11.49 -4.26
N ASN A 24 1.49 11.00 -4.36
CA ASN A 24 1.04 9.87 -3.55
C ASN A 24 1.98 8.68 -3.83
N ALA A 25 2.88 8.37 -2.91
CA ALA A 25 3.81 7.27 -3.05
C ALA A 25 3.08 5.97 -2.73
N GLU A 26 2.87 5.13 -3.74
CA GLU A 26 2.44 3.76 -3.49
C GLU A 26 3.59 3.01 -2.80
N ARG A 27 3.36 2.53 -1.59
CA ARG A 27 4.34 1.74 -0.82
C ARG A 27 3.95 0.28 -0.86
N ILE A 28 4.87 -0.57 -1.34
CA ILE A 28 4.62 -2.00 -1.51
C ILE A 28 5.24 -2.78 -0.36
N ILE A 29 4.44 -3.59 0.32
CA ILE A 29 4.86 -4.57 1.33
C ILE A 29 4.68 -5.96 0.72
N ASP A 30 5.77 -6.69 0.55
CA ASP A 30 5.76 -8.08 0.11
C ASP A 30 5.94 -9.01 1.32
N MET A 31 4.86 -9.66 1.72
CA MET A 31 4.78 -10.51 2.92
C MET A 31 5.72 -11.72 2.86
N GLU A 32 6.14 -12.18 1.68
CA GLU A 32 7.09 -13.28 1.52
C GLU A 32 8.56 -12.80 1.53
N SER A 33 8.79 -11.48 1.42
CA SER A 33 10.14 -10.90 1.37
C SER A 33 10.70 -10.51 2.74
N TYR A 34 9.84 -10.06 3.65
CA TYR A 34 10.18 -9.73 5.04
C TYR A 34 10.23 -11.00 5.90
N ASP A 35 10.73 -10.91 7.13
CA ASP A 35 10.85 -12.02 8.08
C ASP A 35 9.50 -12.62 8.57
N CYS A 36 8.44 -12.54 7.76
CA CYS A 36 7.07 -13.05 7.97
C CYS A 36 6.38 -12.63 9.26
N VAL A 37 7.09 -12.14 10.26
CA VAL A 37 6.60 -11.64 11.53
C VAL A 37 7.34 -10.33 11.74
N HIS A 38 6.82 -9.28 11.13
CA HIS A 38 7.39 -7.95 11.35
C HIS A 38 6.96 -7.48 12.74
N THR A 39 7.92 -7.32 13.64
CA THR A 39 7.68 -6.97 15.05
C THR A 39 7.15 -5.55 15.19
N GLU A 40 7.63 -4.63 14.35
CA GLU A 40 7.18 -3.23 14.37
C GLU A 40 6.03 -2.98 13.39
N PRO A 41 5.04 -2.13 13.72
CA PRO A 41 3.99 -1.79 12.77
C PRO A 41 4.50 -0.90 11.63
N PHE A 42 4.09 -1.21 10.40
CA PHE A 42 4.28 -0.30 9.27
C PHE A 42 3.36 0.91 9.44
N GLN A 43 3.95 2.10 9.54
CA GLN A 43 3.20 3.34 9.66
C GLN A 43 2.56 3.72 8.32
N VAL A 44 1.27 4.07 8.37
CA VAL A 44 0.43 4.48 7.24
C VAL A 44 -0.04 5.91 7.48
N SER A 45 0.55 6.87 6.79
CA SER A 45 0.18 8.29 6.85
C SER A 45 -1.03 8.60 5.95
N ASP A 46 -1.58 9.82 6.10
CA ASP A 46 -2.68 10.30 5.26
C ASP A 46 -2.24 10.52 3.78
N ASN A 47 -0.96 10.45 3.44
CA ASN A 47 -0.47 10.54 2.06
C ASN A 47 -0.13 9.18 1.44
N ASP A 48 -0.19 8.10 2.23
CA ASP A 48 0.25 6.78 1.79
C ASP A 48 -0.89 6.01 1.12
N LEU A 49 -0.56 5.35 0.00
CA LEU A 49 -1.32 4.22 -0.51
C LEU A 49 -0.48 2.96 -0.32
N MET A 50 -0.89 2.10 0.61
CA MET A 50 -0.15 0.89 0.94
C MET A 50 -0.68 -0.27 0.09
N ARG A 51 0.20 -0.95 -0.63
CA ARG A 51 -0.10 -2.23 -1.27
C ARG A 51 0.56 -3.35 -0.50
N VAL A 52 -0.23 -4.22 0.10
CA VAL A 52 0.28 -5.46 0.69
C VAL A 52 0.04 -6.59 -0.31
N ARG A 53 1.07 -7.38 -0.59
CA ARG A 53 0.99 -8.52 -1.51
C ARG A 53 1.75 -9.72 -0.98
N ALA A 54 1.41 -10.89 -1.49
CA ALA A 54 2.23 -12.08 -1.36
C ALA A 54 2.13 -12.92 -2.62
N GLN A 55 3.25 -13.54 -2.98
CA GLN A 55 3.34 -14.57 -3.99
C GLN A 55 4.46 -15.53 -3.60
N PRO A 56 4.24 -16.86 -3.68
CA PRO A 56 5.22 -17.90 -3.41
C PRO A 56 6.54 -17.62 -4.10
N ARG A 57 7.62 -17.71 -3.32
CA ARG A 57 8.98 -17.67 -3.84
C ARG A 57 9.62 -19.04 -3.71
N HIS A 58 10.24 -19.50 -4.79
CA HIS A 58 10.81 -20.85 -4.88
C HIS A 58 12.01 -21.06 -3.94
N ASP A 59 12.62 -19.98 -3.45
CA ASP A 59 13.80 -19.98 -2.56
C ASP A 59 13.45 -19.87 -1.06
N ARG A 60 12.17 -19.70 -0.69
CA ARG A 60 11.74 -19.47 0.70
C ARG A 60 10.49 -20.30 1.02
N GLY A 61 10.69 -21.61 1.19
CA GLY A 61 9.63 -22.62 1.15
C GLY A 61 8.84 -22.89 2.43
N ASP A 62 9.29 -22.50 3.63
CA ASP A 62 8.82 -23.21 4.83
C ASP A 62 7.92 -22.43 5.79
N ARG A 63 7.57 -21.17 5.48
CA ARG A 63 6.79 -20.34 6.42
C ARG A 63 5.29 -20.54 6.23
N PHE A 64 4.69 -21.23 7.20
CA PHE A 64 3.25 -21.52 7.26
C PHE A 64 2.41 -20.30 7.67
N ARG A 65 3.02 -19.28 8.28
CA ARG A 65 2.32 -18.11 8.78
C ARG A 65 3.14 -16.85 8.56
N CYS A 66 2.51 -15.85 7.96
CA CYS A 66 3.03 -14.50 7.83
C CYS A 66 2.03 -13.50 8.41
N LYS A 67 2.48 -12.62 9.28
CA LYS A 67 1.70 -11.57 9.91
C LYS A 67 2.43 -10.24 9.80
N ILE A 68 1.71 -9.24 9.31
CA ILE A 68 2.15 -7.85 9.33
C ILE A 68 1.12 -6.99 10.04
N THR A 69 1.58 -5.88 10.61
CA THR A 69 0.73 -4.89 11.26
C THR A 69 0.89 -3.56 10.53
N LEU A 70 -0.22 -2.95 10.16
CA LEU A 70 -0.30 -1.60 9.62
C LEU A 70 -0.91 -0.70 10.69
N GLN A 71 -0.30 0.45 10.92
CA GLN A 71 -0.68 1.38 11.97
C GLN A 71 -0.87 2.77 11.38
N ALA A 72 -2.08 3.30 11.48
CA ALA A 72 -2.39 4.69 11.16
C ALA A 72 -2.24 5.59 12.40
N PRO A 73 -2.13 6.92 12.22
CA PRO A 73 -2.20 7.89 13.30
C PRO A 73 -3.44 7.71 14.18
N GLN A 74 -3.38 8.15 15.43
CA GLN A 74 -4.53 8.12 16.33
C GLN A 74 -5.71 8.93 15.74
N GLY A 75 -6.93 8.43 15.93
CA GLY A 75 -8.15 9.04 15.35
C GLY A 75 -8.34 8.76 13.85
N ARG A 76 -7.49 7.93 13.23
CA ARG A 76 -7.66 7.43 11.87
C ARG A 76 -8.12 5.99 11.87
N PHE A 77 -8.75 5.58 10.78
CA PHE A 77 -9.03 4.17 10.49
C PHE A 77 -8.60 3.85 9.06
N LEU A 78 -8.47 2.57 8.75
CA LEU A 78 -7.95 2.08 7.47
C LEU A 78 -9.09 1.54 6.62
N TYR A 79 -9.13 1.98 5.36
CA TYR A 79 -9.93 1.35 4.31
C TYR A 79 -9.11 0.26 3.65
N VAL A 80 -9.74 -0.88 3.36
CA VAL A 80 -9.09 -2.04 2.74
C VAL A 80 -9.87 -2.47 1.52
N TYR A 81 -9.15 -2.68 0.42
CA TYR A 81 -9.68 -3.19 -0.83
C TYR A 81 -8.86 -4.40 -1.29
N ILE A 82 -9.52 -5.53 -1.54
CA ILE A 82 -8.88 -6.72 -2.10
C ILE A 82 -8.80 -6.53 -3.62
N ALA A 83 -7.64 -6.06 -4.10
CA ALA A 83 -7.42 -5.72 -5.50
C ALA A 83 -7.24 -6.95 -6.38
N ASP A 84 -6.54 -7.96 -5.89
CA ASP A 84 -6.35 -9.25 -6.55
C ASP A 84 -6.29 -10.37 -5.51
N ILE A 85 -6.87 -11.52 -5.84
CA ILE A 85 -6.78 -12.74 -5.06
C ILE A 85 -6.96 -13.94 -6.00
N ASP A 86 -5.96 -14.79 -6.05
CA ASP A 86 -6.00 -16.07 -6.74
C ASP A 86 -5.39 -17.11 -5.80
N ILE A 87 -6.21 -17.99 -5.24
CA ILE A 87 -5.78 -19.07 -4.35
C ILE A 87 -6.35 -20.36 -4.95
N LYS A 88 -5.48 -21.17 -5.58
CA LYS A 88 -5.92 -22.43 -6.19
C LYS A 88 -6.11 -23.54 -5.17
N GLU A 89 -5.31 -23.51 -4.11
CA GLU A 89 -5.32 -24.51 -3.06
C GLU A 89 -6.00 -23.96 -1.81
N CYS A 90 -7.11 -24.58 -1.40
CA CYS A 90 -7.88 -24.16 -0.23
C CYS A 90 -7.15 -24.31 1.13
N GLY A 91 -5.88 -24.71 1.12
CA GLY A 91 -4.98 -24.67 2.27
C GLY A 91 -4.44 -23.27 2.59
N VAL A 92 -4.67 -22.25 1.76
CA VAL A 92 -4.22 -20.88 2.01
C VAL A 92 -5.37 -19.98 2.45
N THR A 93 -5.17 -19.23 3.53
CA THR A 93 -6.14 -18.27 4.05
C THR A 93 -5.49 -16.92 4.30
N LEU A 94 -6.22 -15.85 3.99
CA LEU A 94 -5.84 -14.47 4.29
C LEU A 94 -6.83 -13.90 5.29
N LYS A 95 -6.35 -13.58 6.49
CA LYS A 95 -7.15 -13.09 7.62
C LYS A 95 -6.80 -11.65 7.92
N PHE A 96 -7.83 -10.88 8.24
CA PHE A 96 -7.72 -9.47 8.56
C PHE A 96 -8.26 -9.28 9.97
N TYR A 97 -7.45 -8.68 10.84
CA TYR A 97 -7.84 -8.37 12.21
C TYR A 97 -7.78 -6.88 12.46
N ASP A 98 -8.73 -6.41 13.25
CA ASP A 98 -8.78 -5.07 13.82
C ASP A 98 -8.34 -5.15 15.27
N TYR A 99 -7.42 -4.27 15.68
CA TYR A 99 -6.95 -4.22 17.08
C TYR A 99 -7.79 -3.22 17.86
N TYR A 100 -8.97 -3.66 18.28
CA TYR A 100 -9.97 -2.83 18.94
C TYR A 100 -10.13 -3.25 20.41
N TYR A 101 -10.02 -2.29 21.34
CA TYR A 101 -10.06 -2.54 22.79
C TYR A 101 -9.12 -3.66 23.27
N ASN A 102 -7.83 -3.57 22.94
CA ASN A 102 -6.80 -4.54 23.36
C ASN A 102 -7.06 -6.00 22.95
N SER A 103 -7.97 -6.22 22.00
CA SER A 103 -8.30 -7.55 21.45
C SER A 103 -8.13 -7.57 19.93
N GLN A 104 -7.62 -8.69 19.42
CA GLN A 104 -7.53 -8.95 17.99
C GLN A 104 -8.87 -9.50 17.51
N ASN A 105 -9.66 -8.68 16.82
CA ASN A 105 -10.96 -9.07 16.30
C ASN A 105 -10.86 -9.37 14.81
N MET A 106 -11.15 -10.60 14.39
CA MET A 106 -11.16 -10.95 12.97
C MET A 106 -12.33 -10.26 12.28
N ILE A 107 -12.05 -9.43 11.29
CA ILE A 107 -13.05 -8.65 10.56
C ILE A 107 -13.34 -9.23 9.17
N LYS A 108 -12.38 -9.96 8.59
CA LYS A 108 -12.53 -10.61 7.29
C LYS A 108 -11.61 -11.81 7.19
N GLU A 109 -12.08 -12.83 6.50
CA GLU A 109 -11.29 -13.98 6.05
C GLU A 109 -11.51 -14.14 4.55
N SER A 110 -10.43 -14.44 3.83
CA SER A 110 -10.44 -14.74 2.40
C SER A 110 -9.76 -16.08 2.14
N THR A 111 -10.35 -16.88 1.27
CA THR A 111 -9.95 -18.25 0.96
C THR A 111 -9.96 -18.47 -0.55
N CYS A 112 -9.73 -19.71 -1.00
CA CYS A 112 -9.86 -20.15 -2.40
C CYS A 112 -11.21 -19.83 -3.07
N LYS A 113 -12.26 -19.54 -2.28
CA LYS A 113 -13.59 -19.18 -2.81
C LYS A 113 -13.84 -17.68 -2.86
N THR A 114 -12.90 -16.87 -2.36
CA THR A 114 -13.08 -15.42 -2.30
C THR A 114 -12.75 -14.79 -3.63
N ALA A 115 -13.70 -14.04 -4.18
CA ALA A 115 -13.49 -13.21 -5.36
C ALA A 115 -12.80 -11.88 -4.97
N PRO A 116 -12.01 -11.27 -5.87
CA PRO A 116 -11.49 -9.93 -5.68
C PRO A 116 -12.63 -8.89 -5.63
N GLY A 117 -12.32 -7.69 -5.16
CA GLY A 117 -13.25 -6.57 -5.12
C GLY A 117 -13.92 -6.32 -3.77
N ALA A 118 -13.68 -7.18 -2.78
CA ALA A 118 -14.17 -6.95 -1.43
C ALA A 118 -13.58 -5.66 -0.85
N TYR A 119 -14.43 -4.86 -0.21
CA TYR A 119 -14.10 -3.59 0.41
C TYR A 119 -14.63 -3.55 1.84
N PHE A 120 -13.80 -3.13 2.78
CA PHE A 120 -14.16 -2.98 4.19
C PHE A 120 -13.27 -1.95 4.89
N GLN A 121 -13.57 -1.66 6.15
CA GLN A 121 -12.80 -0.72 6.96
C GLN A 121 -12.52 -1.29 8.35
N THR A 122 -11.44 -0.82 8.99
CA THR A 122 -11.21 -1.03 10.42
C THR A 122 -12.03 -0.05 11.26
N ARG A 123 -12.21 -0.37 12.54
CA ARG A 123 -12.75 0.54 13.57
C ARG A 123 -11.64 1.24 14.34
N SER A 124 -10.49 0.57 14.53
CA SER A 124 -9.29 1.17 15.12
C SER A 124 -8.35 1.72 14.05
N ASN A 125 -7.25 2.33 14.51
CA ASN A 125 -6.15 2.76 13.67
C ASN A 125 -5.16 1.62 13.31
N THR A 126 -5.47 0.37 13.65
CA THR A 126 -4.57 -0.77 13.44
C THR A 126 -5.25 -1.85 12.59
N LEU A 127 -4.56 -2.28 11.55
CA LEU A 127 -4.93 -3.44 10.75
C LEU A 127 -3.82 -4.49 10.83
N ILE A 128 -4.20 -5.72 11.14
CA ILE A 128 -3.30 -6.87 11.05
C ILE A 128 -3.71 -7.69 9.84
N VAL A 129 -2.73 -8.00 9.00
CA VAL A 129 -2.91 -8.86 7.83
C VAL A 129 -2.12 -10.14 8.05
N GLU A 130 -2.80 -11.27 8.02
CA GLU A 130 -2.23 -12.57 8.31
C GLU A 130 -2.49 -13.56 7.18
N LEU A 131 -1.42 -14.04 6.57
CA LEU A 131 -1.42 -15.12 5.62
C LEU A 131 -1.10 -16.42 6.36
N ASN A 132 -1.99 -17.41 6.28
CA ASN A 132 -1.76 -18.75 6.79
C ASN A 132 -1.79 -19.77 5.65
N LYS A 133 -0.87 -20.73 5.69
CA LYS A 133 -0.75 -21.87 4.81
C LYS A 133 -0.92 -23.13 5.65
N LEU A 134 -1.76 -24.06 5.20
CA LEU A 134 -1.98 -25.35 5.86
C LEU A 134 -0.69 -26.18 5.84
N THR A 135 0.02 -26.12 4.71
CA THR A 135 1.28 -26.83 4.48
C THR A 135 2.30 -25.91 3.82
N SER A 136 3.61 -26.18 4.01
CA SER A 136 4.68 -25.47 3.32
C SER A 136 4.64 -25.69 1.80
N SER A 137 4.03 -26.80 1.35
CA SER A 137 3.80 -27.10 -0.06
C SER A 137 2.70 -26.28 -0.71
N ASN A 138 1.92 -25.50 0.05
CA ASN A 138 0.93 -24.61 -0.54
C ASN A 138 1.61 -23.43 -1.25
N THR A 139 1.86 -23.58 -2.55
CA THR A 139 2.67 -22.67 -3.37
C THR A 139 1.90 -22.07 -4.55
N VAL A 140 0.59 -22.26 -4.60
CA VAL A 140 -0.26 -21.75 -5.68
C VAL A 140 -1.24 -20.71 -5.14
N TYR A 141 -0.71 -19.54 -4.79
CA TYR A 141 -1.51 -18.37 -4.44
C TYR A 141 -0.87 -17.06 -4.87
N ARG A 142 -1.70 -16.02 -5.02
CA ARG A 142 -1.31 -14.63 -5.18
C ARG A 142 -2.39 -13.77 -4.55
N PHE A 143 -2.02 -12.74 -3.81
CA PHE A 143 -2.97 -11.69 -3.44
C PHE A 143 -2.33 -10.32 -3.45
N SER A 144 -3.17 -9.31 -3.63
CA SER A 144 -2.84 -7.91 -3.47
C SER A 144 -4.01 -7.19 -2.83
N ILE A 145 -3.74 -6.52 -1.72
CA ILE A 145 -4.68 -5.59 -1.08
C ILE A 145 -4.14 -4.17 -1.19
N LEU A 146 -5.04 -3.21 -1.28
CA LEU A 146 -4.77 -1.79 -1.17
C LEU A 146 -5.36 -1.28 0.14
N THR A 147 -4.61 -0.45 0.84
CA THR A 147 -5.06 0.17 2.08
C THR A 147 -4.54 1.59 2.24
N ALA A 148 -5.39 2.46 2.76
CA ALA A 148 -5.12 3.87 3.00
C ALA A 148 -5.96 4.33 4.21
N THR A 149 -5.55 5.43 4.84
CA THR A 149 -6.35 6.01 5.92
C THR A 149 -7.65 6.61 5.38
N ASN A 150 -8.60 6.87 6.28
CA ASN A 150 -9.84 7.56 5.94
C ASN A 150 -9.67 8.99 5.41
N HIS A 151 -8.50 9.61 5.68
CA HIS A 151 -8.12 10.94 5.19
C HIS A 151 -7.19 10.87 3.97
N GLY A 152 -6.74 9.67 3.60
CA GLY A 152 -5.81 9.48 2.51
C GLY A 152 -6.45 9.25 1.14
N PRO A 153 -5.64 8.76 0.18
CA PRO A 153 -6.08 8.53 -1.19
C PRO A 153 -7.33 7.66 -1.26
N LYS A 154 -8.31 8.05 -2.09
CA LYS A 154 -9.54 7.28 -2.27
C LYS A 154 -9.24 5.98 -3.01
N ILE A 155 -9.65 4.85 -2.42
CA ILE A 155 -9.39 3.49 -2.95
C ILE A 155 -10.45 3.07 -4.00
N HIS A 156 -11.47 3.89 -4.28
CA HIS A 156 -12.53 3.53 -5.22
C HIS A 156 -12.00 3.35 -6.67
N LYS A 157 -12.30 2.18 -7.26
CA LYS A 157 -12.13 1.83 -8.69
C LYS A 157 -10.70 1.90 -9.25
N LEU A 158 -9.70 1.35 -8.56
CA LEU A 158 -8.44 0.97 -9.22
C LEU A 158 -8.50 -0.42 -9.89
N SER A 159 -9.66 -1.09 -9.88
CA SER A 159 -9.92 -2.42 -10.46
C SER A 159 -10.00 -2.47 -12.00
N GLY A 160 -9.26 -1.62 -12.70
CA GLY A 160 -9.20 -1.66 -14.16
C GLY A 160 -8.13 -0.79 -14.83
N SER A 161 -7.18 -0.21 -14.10
CA SER A 161 -6.12 0.59 -14.73
C SER A 161 -4.82 -0.21 -14.81
N PRO A 162 -4.29 -0.50 -16.02
CA PRO A 162 -2.95 -1.02 -16.17
C PRO A 162 -1.99 0.06 -15.71
N SER A 163 -1.17 -0.26 -14.73
CA SER A 163 -0.19 0.65 -14.10
C SER A 163 -0.82 1.88 -13.46
N LEU A 164 -0.45 2.18 -12.21
CA LEU A 164 -0.22 3.58 -11.89
C LEU A 164 0.71 4.07 -13.00
N LYS A 165 0.20 4.93 -13.90
CA LYS A 165 1.07 5.82 -14.64
C LYS A 165 1.83 6.54 -13.56
N THR A 166 3.03 6.05 -13.26
CA THR A 166 4.15 6.88 -12.88
C THR A 166 4.02 8.07 -13.80
N TYR A 167 3.63 9.21 -13.24
CA TYR A 167 3.75 10.45 -13.97
C TYR A 167 5.22 10.52 -14.33
N SER A 168 5.50 10.15 -15.59
CA SER A 168 6.85 10.11 -16.09
C SER A 168 7.42 11.48 -15.83
N ILE A 169 8.50 11.54 -15.07
CA ILE A 169 9.24 12.77 -14.75
C ILE A 169 9.48 13.59 -16.04
N SER A 170 9.48 12.94 -17.20
CA SER A 170 9.46 13.53 -18.55
C SER A 170 8.36 14.57 -18.82
N ARG A 171 7.13 14.45 -18.28
CA ARG A 171 6.07 15.45 -18.48
C ARG A 171 6.25 16.70 -17.62
N ILE A 172 6.87 16.57 -16.45
CA ILE A 172 7.28 17.71 -15.63
C ILE A 172 8.43 18.46 -16.33
N PHE A 173 9.37 17.73 -16.94
CA PHE A 173 10.45 18.33 -17.75
C PHE A 173 9.94 19.12 -18.96
N ILE A 174 8.88 18.66 -19.65
CA ILE A 174 8.31 19.39 -20.79
C ILE A 174 7.66 20.71 -20.34
N LEU A 175 7.00 20.76 -19.18
CA LEU A 175 6.46 22.01 -18.64
C LEU A 175 7.57 22.97 -18.18
N ILE A 176 8.68 22.45 -17.65
CA ILE A 176 9.86 23.25 -17.27
C ILE A 176 10.54 23.85 -18.51
N LEU A 177 10.67 23.09 -19.60
CA LEU A 177 11.26 23.58 -20.86
C LEU A 177 10.44 24.69 -21.51
N VAL A 178 9.11 24.65 -21.41
CA VAL A 178 8.24 25.71 -21.94
C VAL A 178 8.29 26.97 -21.07
N CYS A 179 8.39 26.85 -19.75
CA CYS A 179 8.51 28.03 -18.89
C CYS A 179 9.90 28.72 -18.96
N VAL A 180 10.97 27.97 -19.20
CA VAL A 180 12.34 28.52 -19.34
C VAL A 180 12.58 29.13 -20.74
N SER A 181 11.77 28.78 -21.75
CA SER A 181 11.87 29.34 -23.11
C SER A 181 10.95 30.54 -23.37
N LEU A 182 10.16 30.96 -22.37
CA LEU A 182 9.22 32.09 -22.45
C LEU A 182 9.61 33.29 -21.55
N HIS A 183 10.84 33.33 -21.03
CA HIS A 183 11.46 34.51 -20.41
C HIS A 183 12.80 34.84 -21.07
#